data_AF-A0A967BX30-F1
#
_entry.id   AF-A0A967BX30-F1
#
_cell.length_a   1.000
_cell.length_b   1.000
_cell.length_c   1.000
_cell.angle_alpha   90.00
_cell.angle_beta   90.00
_cell.angle_gamma   90.00
#
_symmetry.space_group_name_H-M   'P 1'
#
loop_
_entity.id
_entity.type
_entity.pdbx_description
1 polymer ?
#
loop_
_entity_poly.entity_id
_entity_poly.type
_entity_poly.pdbx_seq_one_letter_code
_entity_poly.pdbx_strand_id
1 'polypeptide(L)' 'MYGANRGILIAFEGIDGTGKSTQLRLLADYLRHQGCTVIETREPTDGPNGRKIRKLYVDRGQCS' A
#
# COMPACT_ATOMS: atom_id res chain seq x y z
N MET A 1 18.17 -8.41 26.26
CA MET A 1 16.70 -8.58 26.14
C MET A 1 16.20 -7.71 24.98
N TYR A 2 16.32 -8.17 23.73
CA TYR A 2 15.62 -7.50 22.62
C TYR A 2 14.23 -8.10 22.56
N GLY A 3 13.28 -7.50 23.29
CA GLY A 3 11.87 -7.88 23.15
C GLY A 3 11.49 -7.72 21.68
N ALA A 4 10.95 -8.78 21.07
CA ALA A 4 10.44 -8.73 19.71
C ALA A 4 9.27 -7.74 19.66
N ASN A 5 9.58 -6.48 19.39
CA ASN A 5 8.57 -5.44 19.24
C ASN A 5 7.82 -5.74 17.93
N ARG A 6 6.66 -6.41 18.04
CA ARG A 6 5.88 -6.83 16.87
C ARG A 6 5.25 -5.58 16.23
N GLY A 7 5.50 -5.38 14.95
CA GLY A 7 4.79 -4.38 14.16
C GLY A 7 3.33 -4.77 13.90
N ILE A 8 2.54 -3.80 13.42
CA ILE A 8 1.15 -3.99 13.01
C ILE A 8 1.07 -3.82 11.49
N LEU A 9 0.41 -4.76 10.80
CA LEU A 9 0.06 -4.63 9.38
C LEU A 9 -1.37 -4.12 9.26
N ILE A 10 -1.55 -2.99 8.57
CA ILE A 10 -2.86 -2.37 8.31
C ILE A 10 -3.08 -2.36 6.80
N ALA A 11 -4.18 -2.94 6.33
CA ALA A 11 -4.57 -2.96 4.92
C ALA A 11 -5.81 -2.08 4.71
N PHE A 12 -5.77 -1.24 3.67
CA PHE A 12 -6.89 -0.40 3.26
C PHE A 12 -7.56 -0.99 2.01
N GLU A 13 -8.78 -1.49 2.18
CA GLU A 13 -9.55 -2.16 1.12
C GLU A 13 -10.72 -1.31 0.61
N GLY A 14 -11.17 -1.59 -0.62
CA GLY A 14 -12.34 -0.93 -1.23
C GLY A 14 -12.20 -0.70 -2.75
N ILE A 15 -13.30 -0.36 -3.41
CA ILE A 15 -13.33 -0.11 -4.87
C ILE A 15 -12.54 1.15 -5.27
N ASP A 16 -12.22 1.29 -6.55
CA ASP A 16 -11.51 2.47 -7.06
C ASP A 16 -12.31 3.76 -6.82
N GLY A 17 -11.60 4.82 -6.46
CA GLY A 17 -12.23 6.12 -6.14
C GLY A 17 -12.75 6.29 -4.71
N THR A 18 -12.73 5.27 -3.83
CA THR A 18 -13.23 5.39 -2.43
C THR A 18 -12.32 6.19 -1.49
N GLY A 19 -11.18 6.71 -1.97
CA GLY A 19 -10.27 7.50 -1.15
C GLY A 19 -9.27 6.71 -0.30
N LYS A 20 -9.06 5.41 -0.59
CA LYS A 20 -8.09 4.55 0.12
C LYS A 20 -6.72 5.20 0.29
N SER A 21 -6.15 5.74 -0.79
CA SER A 21 -4.83 6.39 -0.76
C SER A 21 -4.83 7.67 0.08
N THR A 22 -5.96 8.38 0.16
CA THR A 22 -6.11 9.54 1.04
C THR A 22 -6.12 9.10 2.50
N GLN A 23 -6.95 8.12 2.85
CA GLN A 23 -7.05 7.62 4.22
C GLN A 23 -5.76 6.97 4.71
N LEU A 24 -5.06 6.24 3.84
CA LEU A 24 -3.75 5.66 4.14
C LEU A 24 -2.73 6.75 4.53
N ARG A 25 -2.65 7.85 3.76
CA ARG A 25 -1.73 8.97 4.07
C ARG A 25 -2.10 9.66 5.38
N LEU A 26 -3.40 9.92 5.60
CA LEU A 26 -3.88 10.54 6.84
C LEU A 26 -3.53 9.70 8.08
N LEU A 27 -3.73 8.38 8.01
CA LEU A 27 -3.36 7.48 9.10
C LEU A 27 -1.84 7.42 9.29
N ALA A 28 -1.07 7.34 8.19
CA ALA A 28 0.38 7.29 8.25
C ALA A 28 0.95 8.55 8.92
N ASP A 29 0.45 9.73 8.56
CA ASP A 29 0.87 10.99 9.15
C ASP A 29 0.46 11.09 10.62
N TYR A 30 -0.77 10.68 10.97
CA TYR A 30 -1.20 10.63 12.36
C TYR A 30 -0.27 9.75 13.21
N LEU A 31 0.04 8.53 12.76
CA LEU A 31 0.90 7.59 13.48
C LEU A 31 2.35 8.10 13.60
N ARG A 32 2.88 8.75 12.55
CA ARG A 32 4.19 9.41 12.61
C ARG A 32 4.21 10.53 13.66
N HIS A 33 3.17 11.34 13.74
CA HIS A 33 3.05 12.37 14.78
C HIS A 33 2.95 11.79 16.20
N GLN A 34 2.45 10.55 16.35
CA GLN A 34 2.47 9.82 17.62
C GLN A 34 3.83 9.14 17.93
N GLY A 35 4.86 9.36 17.10
CA GLY A 35 6.19 8.78 17.28
C GLY A 35 6.34 7.35 16.77
N CYS A 36 5.37 6.82 16.01
CA CYS A 36 5.48 5.49 15.41
C CYS A 36 6.33 5.52 14.14
N THR A 37 7.15 4.48 13.95
CA THR A 37 7.77 4.21 12.64
C THR A 37 6.72 3.62 11.69
N VAL A 38 6.48 4.29 10.57
CA VAL A 38 5.45 3.90 9.59
C VAL A 38 6.09 3.62 8.24
N ILE A 39 5.81 2.42 7.70
CA ILE A 39 6.18 2.01 6.35
C ILE A 39 4.90 1.92 5.52
N GLU A 40 4.84 2.66 4.43
CA GLU A 40 3.74 2.61 3.47
C GLU A 40 4.12 1.69 2.31
N THR A 41 3.15 0.90 1.83
CA THR A 41 3.28 0.08 0.63
C THR A 41 1.95 0.05 -0.11
N ARG A 42 1.99 -0.28 -1.40
CA ARG A 42 0.81 -0.47 -2.24
C ARG A 42 0.99 -1.65 -3.17
N GLU A 43 -0.11 -2.25 -3.57
CA GLU A 43 -0.14 -3.28 -4.60
C GLU A 43 -0.77 -2.74 -5.90
N PRO A 44 -0.38 -3.26 -7.08
CA PRO A 44 0.77 -4.14 -7.31
C PRO A 44 2.09 -3.43 -6.96
N THR A 45 3.02 -4.18 -6.34
CA THR A 45 4.31 -3.64 -5.91
C THR A 45 5.20 -3.24 -7.08
N ASP A 46 6.19 -2.38 -6.84
CA ASP A 46 7.12 -1.96 -7.89
C ASP A 46 8.24 -3.01 -8.14
N GLY A 47 8.16 -4.21 -7.56
CA GLY A 47 9.08 -5.33 -7.84
C GLY A 47 8.85 -5.97 -9.23
N PRO A 48 9.74 -6.87 -9.69
CA PRO A 48 9.67 -7.44 -11.04
C PRO A 48 8.30 -8.06 -11.38
N ASN A 49 7.70 -8.78 -10.43
CA ASN A 49 6.40 -9.42 -10.62
C ASN A 49 5.23 -8.43 -10.56
N GLY A 50 5.23 -7.50 -9.60
CA GLY A 50 4.17 -6.49 -9.50
C GLY A 50 4.15 -5.55 -10.71
N ARG A 51 5.32 -5.20 -11.26
CA ARG A 51 5.41 -4.46 -12.55
C ARG A 51 4.84 -5.24 -13.72
N LYS A 52 5.10 -6.55 -13.81
CA LYS A 52 4.51 -7.42 -14.85
C LYS A 52 2.99 -7.46 -14.74
N ILE A 53 2.45 -7.67 -13.54
CA ILE A 53 1.00 -7.69 -13.27
C ILE A 53 0.37 -6.34 -13.65
N ARG A 54 0.99 -5.23 -13.24
CA ARG A 54 0.53 -3.88 -13.61
C ARG A 54 0.52 -3.67 -15.11
N LYS A 55 1.56 -4.13 -15.83
CA LYS A 55 1.62 -4.05 -17.30
C LYS A 55 0.47 -4.85 -17.94
N LEU A 56 0.26 -6.10 -17.54
CA LEU A 56 -0.86 -6.91 -18.03
C LEU A 56 -2.22 -6.23 -17.80
N TYR A 57 -2.42 -5.61 -16.64
CA TYR A 57 -3.65 -4.88 -16.34
C TYR A 57 -3.86 -3.65 -17.23
N VAL A 58 -2.79 -2.91 -17.55
CA VAL A 58 -2.88 -1.75 -18.45
C VAL A 58 -3.12 -2.19 -19.89
N ASP A 59 -2.41 -3.23 -20.33
CA ASP A 59 -2.43 -3.72 -21.71
C ASP A 59 -3.73 -4.48 -22.05
N ARG A 60 -4.51 -4.94 -21.06
CA ARG A 60 -5.77 -5.67 -21.29
C ARG A 60 -6.81 -4.90 -22.12
N GLY A 61 -6.72 -3.56 -22.16
CA GLY A 61 -7.58 -2.70 -22.98
C GLY A 61 -7.12 -2.54 -24.43
N GLN A 62 -5.98 -3.14 -24.81
CA GLN A 62 -5.37 -3.03 -26.13
C GLN A 62 -5.51 -4.32 -26.97
N CYS A 63 -6.24 -5.33 -26.49
CA CYS A 63 -6.63 -6.46 -27.33
C CYS A 63 -7.78 -6.02 -28.25
N SER A 64 -7.44 -5.74 -29.52
CA SER A 64 -8.35 -5.75 -30.67
C SER A 64 -8.70 -7.18 -31.07
#